data_AF-A0A442B243-F1
#
_entry.id   AF-A0A442B243-F1
#
_cell.length_a   1.000
_cell.length_b   1.000
_cell.length_c   1.000
_cell.angle_alpha   90.00
_cell.angle_beta   90.00
_cell.angle_gamma   90.00
#
_symmetry.space_group_name_H-M   'P 1'
#
loop_
_entity.id
_entity.type
_entity.pdbx_description
1 polymer ?
#
loop_
_entity_poly.entity_id
_entity_poly.type
_entity_poly.pdbx_seq_one_letter_code
_entity_poly.pdbx_strand_id
1 'polypeptide(L)'
;MKRKRPQRAPSAWQSSAQWQAIGSAAIRAWNRKRPNLPKCSAARKRDGEPCQQIAMANGKCFIHGGRTPRGNEWHRTQWPDGKSPDAEKKLQRKLVERERYAKKRAARLAAMSTAERERHEAWHAARKPGSAAAREQARAERKQNAELREMIAAPRPAPTGEAAALESQIATLRAELDERRRDDQKPIGAFA
;
A
#
# COMPACT_ATOMS: atom_id res chain seq x y z
N MET A 1 -21.16 32.83 0.22
CA MET A 1 -22.16 31.98 -0.49
C MET A 1 -21.70 31.75 -1.94
N LYS A 2 -21.59 30.50 -2.43
CA LYS A 2 -21.24 30.25 -3.85
C LYS A 2 -22.42 30.69 -4.72
N ARG A 3 -22.23 31.71 -5.56
CA ARG A 3 -23.26 32.14 -6.54
C ARG A 3 -23.64 30.95 -7.42
N LYS A 4 -24.93 30.58 -7.47
CA LYS A 4 -25.42 29.55 -8.40
C LYS A 4 -25.11 30.02 -9.81
N ARG A 5 -24.48 29.15 -10.61
CA ARG A 5 -24.23 29.42 -12.03
C ARG A 5 -25.59 29.60 -12.72
N PRO A 6 -25.79 30.63 -13.55
CA PRO A 6 -27.08 30.84 -14.22
C PRO A 6 -27.39 29.63 -15.10
N GLN A 7 -28.54 29.02 -14.86
CA GLN A 7 -29.07 27.94 -15.70
C GLN A 7 -29.53 28.57 -17.00
N ARG A 8 -28.93 28.19 -18.13
CA ARG A 8 -29.42 28.61 -19.44
C ARG A 8 -30.72 27.85 -19.72
N ALA A 9 -31.74 28.55 -20.21
CA ALA A 9 -32.95 27.90 -20.68
C ALA A 9 -32.61 26.89 -21.80
N PRO A 10 -33.28 25.72 -21.86
CA PRO A 10 -33.13 24.80 -22.98
C PRO A 10 -33.42 25.53 -24.30
N SER A 11 -32.67 25.22 -25.35
CA SER A 11 -33.01 25.73 -26.69
C SER A 11 -34.31 25.13 -27.21
N ALA A 12 -34.96 25.79 -28.18
CA ALA A 12 -36.18 25.29 -28.82
C ALA A 12 -36.05 23.84 -29.34
N TRP A 13 -34.85 23.49 -29.83
CA TRP A 13 -34.51 22.12 -30.22
C TRP A 13 -34.48 21.16 -29.03
N GLN A 14 -33.83 21.55 -27.92
CA GLN A 14 -33.76 20.72 -26.70
C GLN A 14 -35.13 20.54 -26.02
N SER A 15 -36.07 21.45 -26.25
CA SER A 15 -37.46 21.32 -25.78
C SER A 15 -38.38 20.58 -26.76
N SER A 16 -37.91 20.22 -27.96
CA SER A 16 -38.72 19.53 -28.97
C SER A 16 -39.05 18.09 -28.57
N ALA A 17 -40.20 17.58 -29.03
CA ALA A 17 -40.60 16.18 -28.82
C ALA A 17 -39.59 15.19 -29.39
N GLN A 18 -38.98 15.51 -30.54
CA GLN A 18 -37.95 14.68 -31.17
C GLN A 18 -36.72 14.55 -30.27
N TRP A 19 -36.22 15.64 -29.69
CA TRP A 19 -35.09 15.61 -28.76
C TRP A 19 -35.41 14.79 -27.51
N GLN A 20 -36.61 14.95 -26.94
CA GLN A 20 -37.05 14.17 -25.79
C GLN A 20 -37.12 12.67 -26.10
N ALA A 21 -37.57 12.29 -27.30
CA ALA A 21 -37.60 10.89 -27.74
C ALA A 21 -36.18 10.31 -27.87
N ILE A 22 -35.26 11.04 -28.50
CA ILE A 22 -33.84 10.65 -28.63
C ILE A 22 -33.21 10.48 -27.24
N GLY A 23 -33.38 11.47 -26.35
CA GLY A 23 -32.84 11.44 -25.00
C GLY A 23 -33.39 10.27 -24.18
N SER A 24 -34.70 10.02 -24.27
CA SER A 24 -35.35 8.89 -23.59
C SER A 24 -34.84 7.55 -24.10
N ALA A 25 -34.70 7.39 -25.42
CA ALA A 25 -34.16 6.18 -26.03
C ALA A 25 -32.71 5.92 -25.58
N ALA A 26 -31.87 6.97 -25.55
CA ALA A 26 -30.48 6.88 -25.10
C ALA A 26 -30.37 6.47 -23.61
N ILE A 27 -31.18 7.07 -22.74
CA ILE A 27 -31.22 6.73 -21.30
C ILE A 27 -31.69 5.28 -21.11
N ARG A 28 -32.75 4.85 -21.80
CA ARG A 28 -33.23 3.46 -21.76
C ARG A 28 -32.14 2.48 -22.21
N ALA A 29 -31.45 2.79 -23.31
CA ALA A 29 -30.35 1.96 -23.81
C ALA A 29 -29.19 1.85 -22.81
N TRP A 30 -28.80 2.96 -22.17
CA TRP A 30 -27.78 2.98 -21.14
C TRP A 30 -28.20 2.18 -19.90
N ASN A 31 -29.43 2.37 -19.42
CA ASN A 31 -29.96 1.67 -18.25
C ASN A 31 -30.03 0.16 -18.46
N ARG A 32 -30.26 -0.32 -19.70
CA ARG A 32 -30.17 -1.75 -20.03
C ARG A 32 -28.75 -2.32 -19.89
N LYS A 33 -27.72 -1.53 -20.21
CA LYS A 33 -26.30 -1.96 -20.15
C LYS A 33 -25.71 -1.83 -18.76
N ARG A 34 -26.11 -0.80 -18.01
CA ARG A 34 -25.51 -0.41 -16.72
C ARG A 34 -25.43 -1.51 -15.65
N PRO A 35 -26.42 -2.40 -15.48
CA PRO A 35 -26.35 -3.49 -14.51
C PRO A 35 -25.17 -4.44 -14.78
N ASN A 36 -24.89 -4.72 -16.05
CA ASN A 36 -23.87 -5.67 -16.50
C ASN A 36 -22.45 -5.08 -16.50
N LEU A 37 -22.29 -3.78 -16.24
CA LEU A 37 -20.98 -3.14 -16.15
C LEU A 37 -20.36 -3.40 -14.77
N PRO A 38 -19.02 -3.63 -14.72
CA PRO A 38 -18.32 -3.90 -13.49
C PRO A 38 -18.50 -2.75 -12.48
N LYS A 39 -18.72 -3.11 -11.22
CA LYS A 39 -18.85 -2.16 -10.11
C LYS A 39 -17.50 -1.88 -9.46
N CYS A 40 -17.40 -0.72 -8.84
CA CYS A 40 -16.23 -0.30 -8.10
C CYS A 40 -15.96 -1.24 -6.93
N SER A 41 -14.74 -1.77 -6.84
CA SER A 41 -14.30 -2.69 -5.77
C SER A 41 -14.06 -2.04 -4.41
N ALA A 42 -14.39 -0.75 -4.25
CA ALA A 42 -14.13 -0.01 -3.02
C ALA A 42 -15.38 0.02 -2.14
N ALA A 43 -15.19 0.06 -0.82
CA ALA A 43 -16.25 0.31 0.14
C ALA A 43 -16.67 1.79 0.14
N ARG A 44 -17.97 2.05 0.32
CA ARG A 44 -18.52 3.39 0.54
C ARG A 44 -18.11 3.87 1.93
N LYS A 45 -17.69 5.13 2.02
CA LYS A 45 -17.26 5.74 3.30
C LYS A 45 -18.34 5.77 4.39
N ARG A 46 -19.61 5.93 4.01
CA ARG A 46 -20.71 6.16 4.97
C ARG A 46 -21.14 4.91 5.73
N ASP A 47 -21.07 3.74 5.09
CA ASP A 47 -21.70 2.50 5.56
C ASP A 47 -20.85 1.24 5.31
N GLY A 48 -19.66 1.36 4.71
CA GLY A 48 -18.78 0.22 4.43
C GLY A 48 -19.22 -0.68 3.27
N GLU A 49 -20.46 -0.54 2.81
CA GLU A 49 -21.03 -1.32 1.72
C GLU A 49 -20.30 -1.14 0.36
N PRO A 50 -20.37 -2.11 -0.57
CA PRO A 50 -19.73 -1.99 -1.88
C PRO A 50 -20.18 -0.75 -2.67
N CYS A 51 -19.23 -0.10 -3.34
CA CYS A 51 -19.52 1.05 -4.17
C CYS A 51 -20.24 0.64 -5.46
N GLN A 52 -21.51 1.02 -5.57
CA GLN A 52 -22.39 0.73 -6.71
C GLN A 52 -22.09 1.56 -7.98
N GLN A 53 -21.04 2.39 -7.96
CA GLN A 53 -20.62 3.14 -9.14
C GLN A 53 -19.90 2.24 -10.14
N ILE A 54 -19.98 2.60 -11.42
CA ILE A 54 -19.30 1.87 -12.50
C ILE A 54 -17.79 2.00 -12.32
N ALA A 55 -17.07 0.88 -12.41
CA ALA A 55 -15.63 0.82 -12.35
C ALA A 55 -14.98 1.37 -13.63
N MET A 56 -13.84 2.05 -13.46
CA MET A 56 -12.93 2.38 -14.55
C MET A 56 -11.94 1.22 -14.76
N ALA A 57 -10.98 1.37 -15.69
CA ALA A 57 -10.00 0.33 -16.03
C ALA A 57 -9.17 -0.20 -14.84
N ASN A 58 -9.06 0.56 -13.76
CA ASN A 58 -8.36 0.15 -12.54
C ASN A 58 -9.25 -0.56 -11.50
N GLY A 59 -10.52 -0.86 -11.83
CA GLY A 59 -11.47 -1.51 -10.92
C GLY A 59 -12.15 -0.57 -9.92
N LYS A 60 -11.81 0.73 -9.91
CA LYS A 60 -12.41 1.74 -9.03
C LYS A 60 -13.18 2.79 -9.83
N CYS A 61 -14.20 3.40 -9.22
CA CYS A 61 -14.93 4.51 -9.84
C CYS A 61 -14.18 5.83 -9.70
N PHE A 62 -14.60 6.84 -10.45
CA PHE A 62 -13.96 8.17 -10.43
C PHE A 62 -13.89 8.82 -9.04
N ILE A 63 -14.80 8.48 -8.12
CA ILE A 63 -14.82 8.98 -6.73
C ILE A 63 -13.76 8.27 -5.88
N HIS A 64 -13.58 6.97 -6.08
CA HIS A 64 -12.62 6.14 -5.34
C HIS A 64 -11.26 6.02 -6.05
N GLY A 65 -10.88 7.03 -6.84
CA GLY A 65 -9.56 7.08 -7.49
C GLY A 65 -9.49 6.34 -8.84
N GLY A 66 -10.61 6.10 -9.51
CA GLY A 66 -10.67 5.49 -10.84
C GLY A 66 -9.88 6.25 -11.91
N ARG A 67 -9.76 7.57 -11.74
CA ARG A 67 -8.97 8.47 -12.61
C ARG A 67 -7.49 8.52 -12.22
N THR A 68 -7.13 8.00 -11.05
CA THR A 68 -5.74 7.97 -10.60
C THR A 68 -5.04 6.80 -11.28
N PRO A 69 -3.89 7.03 -11.95
CA PRO A 69 -3.09 5.98 -12.54
C PRO A 69 -2.70 4.91 -11.51
N ARG A 70 -2.43 3.69 -11.96
CA ARG A 70 -2.01 2.58 -11.09
C ARG A 70 -0.57 2.15 -11.38
N GLY A 71 0.02 1.39 -10.46
CA GLY A 71 1.34 0.78 -10.66
C GLY A 71 2.44 1.83 -10.82
N ASN A 72 3.21 1.72 -11.89
CA ASN A 72 4.40 2.55 -12.12
C ASN A 72 4.09 4.01 -12.50
N GLU A 73 2.84 4.30 -12.87
CA GLU A 73 2.38 5.65 -13.16
C GLU A 73 1.90 6.41 -11.92
N TRP A 74 1.78 5.71 -10.80
CA TRP A 74 1.47 6.30 -9.51
C TRP A 74 2.58 7.31 -9.11
N HIS A 75 2.20 8.50 -8.66
CA HIS A 75 3.07 9.67 -8.42
C HIS A 75 3.74 10.31 -9.67
N ARG A 76 3.49 9.83 -10.89
CA ARG A 76 3.99 10.52 -12.09
C ARG A 76 3.08 11.68 -12.49
N THR A 77 3.68 12.78 -12.95
CA THR A 77 2.93 13.88 -13.56
C THR A 77 2.27 13.38 -14.85
N GLN A 78 0.94 13.37 -14.87
CA GLN A 78 0.17 13.05 -16.07
C GLN A 78 0.10 14.27 -16.98
N TRP A 79 0.63 14.20 -18.19
CA TRP A 79 0.58 15.29 -19.17
C TRP A 79 -0.76 15.28 -19.91
N PRO A 80 -1.29 16.45 -20.33
CA PRO A 80 -2.51 16.48 -21.12
C PRO A 80 -2.27 15.86 -22.50
N ASP A 81 -3.32 15.27 -23.07
CA ASP A 81 -3.32 14.88 -24.48
C ASP A 81 -3.27 16.15 -25.36
N GLY A 82 -2.29 16.21 -26.26
CA GLY A 82 -2.08 17.32 -27.19
C GLY A 82 -3.26 17.59 -28.12
N LYS A 83 -4.11 16.59 -28.36
CA LYS A 83 -5.32 16.72 -29.20
C LYS A 83 -6.51 17.33 -28.47
N SER A 84 -6.42 17.55 -27.15
CA SER A 84 -7.54 18.11 -26.39
C SER A 84 -7.67 19.62 -26.62
N PRO A 85 -8.90 20.19 -26.72
CA PRO A 85 -9.10 21.63 -26.96
C PRO A 85 -8.41 22.55 -25.93
N ASP A 86 -8.19 22.06 -24.72
CA ASP A 86 -7.54 22.78 -23.61
C ASP A 86 -6.11 22.29 -23.31
N ALA A 87 -5.46 21.57 -24.24
CA ALA A 87 -4.18 20.91 -23.99
C ALA A 87 -3.11 21.89 -23.50
N GLU A 88 -2.91 22.97 -24.25
CA GLU A 88 -1.89 23.99 -23.98
C GLU A 88 -2.11 24.65 -22.61
N LYS A 89 -3.34 25.07 -22.32
CA LYS A 89 -3.71 25.67 -21.04
C LYS A 89 -3.44 24.72 -19.86
N LYS A 90 -3.74 23.43 -20.01
CA LYS A 90 -3.48 22.42 -18.98
C LYS A 90 -2.00 22.13 -18.82
N LEU A 91 -1.24 22.14 -19.92
CA LEU A 91 0.21 21.95 -19.94
C LEU A 91 0.89 23.08 -19.18
N GLN A 92 0.59 24.33 -19.56
CA GLN A 92 1.17 25.51 -18.93
C GLN A 92 0.88 25.56 -17.42
N ARG A 93 -0.35 25.23 -17.00
CA ARG A 93 -0.69 25.13 -15.59
C ARG A 93 0.18 24.11 -14.85
N LYS A 94 0.46 22.95 -15.44
CA LYS A 94 1.30 21.90 -14.84
C LYS A 94 2.77 22.31 -14.77
N LEU A 95 3.28 23.00 -15.78
CA LEU A 95 4.65 23.53 -15.78
C LEU A 95 4.85 24.54 -14.65
N VAL A 96 3.93 25.52 -14.52
CA VAL A 96 3.95 26.51 -13.43
C VAL A 96 3.87 25.84 -12.06
N GLU A 97 3.02 24.83 -11.91
CA GLU A 97 2.89 24.07 -10.65
C GLU A 97 4.21 23.37 -10.29
N ARG A 98 4.86 22.71 -11.26
CA ARG A 98 6.16 22.05 -11.05
C ARG A 98 7.26 23.03 -10.68
N GLU A 99 7.33 24.17 -11.36
CA GLU A 99 8.30 25.22 -11.03
C GLU A 99 8.09 25.74 -9.61
N ARG A 100 6.83 25.98 -9.21
CA ARG A 100 6.49 26.38 -7.85
C ARG A 100 6.91 25.34 -6.82
N TYR A 101 6.68 24.05 -7.07
CA TYR A 101 7.13 22.98 -6.18
C TYR A 101 8.66 22.91 -6.09
N ALA A 102 9.37 23.08 -7.21
CA ALA A 102 10.83 23.12 -7.23
C ALA A 102 11.37 24.29 -6.40
N LYS A 103 10.83 25.51 -6.58
CA LYS A 103 11.19 26.69 -5.78
C LYS A 103 10.95 26.47 -4.28
N LYS A 104 9.79 25.91 -3.90
CA LYS A 104 9.49 25.58 -2.49
C LYS A 104 10.46 24.55 -1.92
N ARG A 105 10.84 23.53 -2.71
CA ARG A 105 11.82 22.54 -2.30
C ARG A 105 13.21 23.17 -2.10
N ALA A 106 13.65 23.99 -3.05
CA ALA A 106 14.93 24.69 -2.96
C ALA A 106 14.99 25.61 -1.73
N ALA A 107 13.94 26.41 -1.49
CA ALA A 107 13.86 27.27 -0.30
C ALA A 107 13.91 26.47 1.00
N ARG A 108 13.20 25.33 1.07
CA ARG A 108 13.26 24.44 2.25
C ARG A 108 14.66 23.88 2.48
N LEU A 109 15.34 23.43 1.43
CA LEU A 109 16.70 22.90 1.55
C LEU A 109 17.70 24.01 1.92
N ALA A 110 17.54 25.21 1.39
CA ALA A 110 18.37 26.36 1.72
C ALA A 110 18.20 26.80 3.19
N ALA A 111 16.98 26.69 3.73
CA ALA A 111 16.68 27.00 5.12
C ALA A 111 17.17 25.93 6.13
N MET A 112 17.53 24.73 5.68
CA MET A 112 18.11 23.70 6.55
C MET A 112 19.53 24.08 6.96
N SER A 113 19.85 23.88 8.24
CA SER A 113 21.23 23.89 8.74
C SER A 113 22.05 22.75 8.12
N THR A 114 23.38 22.81 8.25
CA THR A 114 24.29 21.78 7.74
C THR A 114 23.98 20.40 8.31
N ALA A 115 23.83 20.31 9.64
CA ALA A 115 23.50 19.05 10.32
C ALA A 115 22.10 18.50 9.95
N GLU A 116 21.13 19.37 9.66
CA GLU A 116 19.82 18.92 9.15
C GLU A 116 19.91 18.43 7.71
N ARG A 117 20.73 19.07 6.87
CA ARG A 117 20.93 18.67 5.48
C ARG A 117 21.60 17.30 5.40
N GLU A 118 22.63 17.06 6.20
CA GLU A 118 23.30 15.76 6.29
C GLU A 118 22.33 14.65 6.71
N ARG A 119 21.52 14.88 7.76
CA ARG A 119 20.49 13.92 8.18
C ARG A 119 19.44 13.67 7.11
N HIS A 120 19.02 14.72 6.41
CA HIS A 120 18.06 14.61 5.31
C HIS A 120 18.63 13.79 4.14
N GLU A 121 19.88 14.04 3.75
CA GLU A 121 20.57 13.28 2.70
C GLU A 121 20.81 11.83 3.10
N ALA A 122 21.29 11.59 4.31
CA ALA A 122 21.45 10.24 4.86
C ALA A 122 20.12 9.47 4.87
N TRP A 123 19.02 10.13 5.24
CA TRP A 123 17.68 9.53 5.17
C TRP A 123 17.25 9.17 3.74
N HIS A 124 17.48 10.05 2.75
CA HIS A 124 17.16 9.74 1.35
C HIS A 124 18.04 8.62 0.78
N ALA A 125 19.33 8.59 1.12
CA ALA A 125 20.26 7.55 0.70
C ALA A 125 19.92 6.18 1.32
N ALA A 126 19.57 6.17 2.61
CA ALA A 126 19.13 4.96 3.30
C ALA A 126 17.76 4.48 2.81
N ARG A 127 16.87 5.40 2.42
CA ARG A 127 15.54 5.06 1.93
C ARG A 127 15.63 4.47 0.52
N LYS A 128 15.58 3.15 0.42
CA LYS A 128 15.33 2.41 -0.83
C LYS A 128 13.83 2.21 -1.03
N PRO A 129 13.12 3.06 -1.79
CA PRO A 129 11.78 2.71 -2.26
C PRO A 129 11.90 1.51 -3.21
N GLY A 130 11.84 0.30 -2.64
CA GLY A 130 12.00 -0.94 -3.40
C GLY A 130 10.91 -1.12 -4.45
N SER A 131 11.17 -1.99 -5.43
CA SER A 131 10.17 -2.47 -6.38
C SER A 131 8.95 -3.03 -5.65
N ALA A 132 7.80 -3.15 -6.34
CA ALA A 132 6.62 -3.77 -5.73
C ALA A 132 6.93 -5.18 -5.20
N ALA A 133 7.73 -5.96 -5.93
CA ALA A 133 8.21 -7.27 -5.50
C ALA A 133 9.08 -7.20 -4.23
N ALA A 134 10.05 -6.29 -4.16
CA ALA A 134 10.88 -6.12 -2.97
C ALA A 134 10.07 -5.71 -1.73
N ARG A 135 9.03 -4.87 -1.91
CA ARG A 135 8.11 -4.52 -0.83
C ARG A 135 7.25 -5.71 -0.38
N GLU A 136 6.87 -6.57 -1.30
CA GLU A 136 6.11 -7.78 -1.01
C GLU A 136 6.97 -8.80 -0.26
N GLN A 137 8.20 -9.05 -0.72
CA GLN A 137 9.18 -9.88 -0.03
C GLN A 137 9.42 -9.38 1.40
N ALA A 138 9.69 -8.09 1.57
CA ALA A 138 9.87 -7.53 2.91
C ALA A 138 8.62 -7.64 3.81
N ARG A 139 7.41 -7.68 3.23
CA ARG A 139 6.17 -7.96 3.99
C ARG A 139 6.09 -9.43 4.39
N ALA A 140 6.39 -10.33 3.47
CA ALA A 140 6.42 -11.77 3.72
C ALA A 140 7.47 -12.13 4.78
N GLU A 141 8.69 -11.59 4.67
CA GLU A 141 9.77 -11.78 5.66
C GLU A 141 9.36 -11.28 7.05
N ARG A 142 8.73 -10.09 7.13
CA ARG A 142 8.21 -9.59 8.43
C ARG A 142 7.16 -10.52 9.01
N LYS A 143 6.28 -11.07 8.18
CA LYS A 143 5.25 -12.03 8.61
C LYS A 143 5.89 -13.32 9.12
N GLN A 144 6.80 -13.92 8.34
CA GLN A 144 7.52 -15.13 8.70
C GLN A 144 8.36 -14.95 9.97
N ASN A 145 9.04 -13.81 10.13
CA ASN A 145 9.80 -13.51 11.33
C ASN A 145 8.90 -13.33 12.56
N ALA A 146 7.70 -12.78 12.40
CA ALA A 146 6.73 -12.68 13.48
C ALA A 146 6.20 -14.06 13.88
N GLU A 147 5.82 -14.88 12.89
CA GLU A 147 5.39 -16.27 13.09
C GLU A 147 6.49 -17.11 13.77
N LEU A 148 7.75 -16.97 13.34
CA LEU A 148 8.89 -17.64 13.95
C LEU A 148 9.11 -17.20 15.40
N ARG A 149 9.01 -15.90 15.69
CA ARG A 149 9.12 -15.38 17.07
C ARG A 149 8.02 -15.94 17.96
N GLU A 150 6.79 -16.01 17.44
CA GLU A 150 5.66 -16.59 18.15
C GLU A 150 5.88 -18.07 18.43
N MET A 151 6.36 -18.85 17.44
CA MET A 151 6.72 -20.26 17.63
C MET A 151 7.83 -20.47 18.66
N ILE A 152 8.85 -19.60 18.67
CA ILE A 152 9.95 -19.68 19.65
C ILE A 152 9.47 -19.29 21.05
N ALA A 153 8.59 -18.29 21.15
CA ALA A 153 8.03 -17.83 22.43
C ALA A 153 6.97 -18.78 22.98
N ALA A 154 6.31 -19.56 22.13
CA ALA A 154 5.33 -20.54 22.55
C ALA A 154 6.00 -21.59 23.45
N PRO A 155 5.42 -21.89 24.63
CA PRO A 155 5.96 -22.93 25.50
C PRO A 155 5.97 -24.26 24.72
N ARG A 156 7.13 -24.92 24.69
CA ARG A 156 7.22 -26.24 24.08
C ARG A 156 6.29 -27.19 24.83
N PRO A 157 5.48 -27.99 24.13
CA PRO A 157 4.68 -29.01 24.79
C PRO A 157 5.62 -29.96 25.54
N ALA A 158 5.18 -30.45 26.70
CA ALA A 158 5.92 -31.43 27.45
C ALA A 158 6.16 -32.67 26.56
N PRO A 159 7.39 -33.21 26.52
CA PRO A 159 7.67 -34.41 25.75
C PRO A 159 6.88 -35.58 26.33
N THR A 160 6.37 -36.44 25.44
CA THR A 160 5.55 -37.60 25.81
C THR A 160 6.07 -38.86 25.12
N GLY A 161 5.76 -40.03 25.69
CA GLY A 161 6.17 -41.32 25.15
C GLY A 161 7.68 -41.46 25.06
N GLU A 162 8.16 -41.88 23.88
CA GLU A 162 9.58 -42.08 23.60
C GLU A 162 10.43 -40.82 23.83
N ALA A 163 9.88 -39.63 23.56
CA ALA A 163 10.60 -38.37 23.76
C ALA A 163 10.91 -38.12 25.25
N ALA A 164 10.00 -38.45 26.16
CA ALA A 164 10.22 -38.32 27.60
C ALA A 164 11.26 -39.33 28.11
N ALA A 165 11.24 -40.54 27.54
CA ALA A 165 12.22 -41.57 27.86
C ALA A 165 13.63 -41.15 27.42
N LEU A 166 13.75 -40.58 26.22
CA LEU A 166 15.01 -40.05 25.71
C LEU A 166 15.53 -38.87 26.54
N GLU A 167 14.66 -37.94 26.96
CA GLU A 167 15.08 -36.85 27.85
C GLU A 167 15.60 -37.35 29.20
N SER A 168 14.96 -38.39 29.76
CA SER A 168 15.42 -39.02 31.00
C SER A 168 16.80 -39.68 30.83
N GLN A 169 17.02 -40.34 29.69
CA GLN A 169 18.34 -40.90 29.36
C GLN A 169 19.40 -39.80 29.18
N ILE A 170 19.06 -38.71 28.49
CA ILE A 170 19.97 -37.56 28.32
C ILE A 170 20.33 -36.94 29.67
N ALA A 171 19.36 -36.81 30.58
CA ALA A 171 19.61 -36.29 31.92
C ALA A 171 20.57 -37.20 32.71
N THR A 172 20.35 -38.51 32.63
CA THR A 172 21.22 -39.52 33.28
C THR A 172 22.64 -39.45 32.74
N LEU A 173 22.80 -39.47 31.41
CA LEU A 173 24.10 -39.40 30.75
C LEU A 173 24.84 -38.08 31.04
N ARG A 174 24.12 -36.97 31.18
CA ARG A 174 24.71 -35.68 31.57
C ARG A 174 25.23 -35.72 33.02
N ALA A 175 24.48 -36.34 33.93
CA ALA A 175 24.92 -36.49 35.32
C ALA A 175 26.17 -37.36 35.41
N GLU A 176 26.21 -38.49 34.68
CA GLU A 176 27.40 -39.35 34.61
C GLU A 176 28.61 -38.63 34.01
N LEU A 177 28.40 -37.82 32.97
CA LEU A 177 29.46 -36.99 32.37
C LEU A 177 30.01 -35.97 33.38
N ASP A 178 29.14 -35.32 34.15
CA ASP A 178 29.56 -34.34 35.14
C ASP A 178 30.28 -35.00 36.32
N GLU A 179 29.87 -36.19 36.75
CA GLU A 179 30.60 -36.97 37.76
C GLU A 179 32.00 -37.37 37.27
N ARG A 180 32.10 -37.93 36.06
CA ARG A 180 33.39 -38.29 35.46
C ARG A 180 34.30 -37.08 35.31
N ARG A 181 33.77 -35.94 34.88
CA ARG A 181 34.54 -34.68 34.79
C ARG A 181 35.05 -34.20 36.15
N ARG A 182 34.29 -34.40 37.23
CA ARG A 182 34.72 -34.05 38.59
C ARG A 182 35.81 -35.00 39.08
N ASP A 183 35.69 -36.29 38.77
CA ASP A 183 36.71 -37.28 39.12
C ASP A 183 38.01 -37.09 38.31
N ASP A 184 37.92 -36.73 37.02
CA ASP A 184 39.07 -36.36 36.19
C ASP A 184 39.76 -35.06 36.67
N GLN A 185 39.02 -34.19 37.38
CA GLN A 185 39.56 -32.97 38.00
C GLN A 185 40.10 -33.19 39.42
N LYS A 186 39.98 -34.39 40.01
CA LYS A 186 40.66 -34.68 41.28
C LYS A 186 42.18 -34.74 41.04
N PRO A 187 42.99 -33.97 41.78
CA PRO A 187 44.43 -34.03 41.65
C PRO A 187 44.95 -35.42 42.06
N ILE A 188 45.82 -35.98 41.23
CA ILE A 188 46.50 -37.26 41.45
C ILE A 188 47.34 -37.13 42.73
N GLY A 189 46.80 -37.55 43.87
CA GLY A 189 47.46 -37.44 45.18
C GLY A 189 46.53 -37.25 46.38
N ALA A 190 45.24 -36.99 46.18
CA ALA A 190 44.27 -36.91 47.29
C ALA A 190 43.62 -38.28 47.57
N PHE A 191 44.40 -39.21 48.13
CA PHE A 191 43.87 -40.37 48.83
C PHE A 191 44.33 -40.29 50.29
N ALA A 192 43.37 -40.21 51.23
CA ALA A 192 43.61 -40.36 52.66
C ALA A 192 43.70 -41.85 53.03
#